data_AF-A0A7V9ACV3-F1
#
_entry.id   AF-A0A7V9ACV3-F1
#
_cell.length_a   1.000
_cell.length_b   1.000
_cell.length_c   1.000
_cell.angle_alpha   90.00
_cell.angle_beta   90.00
_cell.angle_gamma   90.00
#
_symmetry.space_group_name_H-M   'P 1'
#
loop_
_entity.id
_entity.type
_entity.pdbx_description
1 polymer ?
#
loop_
_entity_poly.entity_id
_entity_poly.type
_entity_poly.pdbx_seq_one_letter_code
_entity_poly.pdbx_strand_id
1 'polypeptide(L)'
;MAKKSEKSAESGEKRSISQMQMVRLAMQAKGPDAKPGELQEYILNEFHHELPTNLISNYKSQIKRQSGGGRRQPQIEDLETVRNLIKRLGADQVKRLVDVLA
;
A
#
# COMPACT_ATOMS: atom_id res chain seq x y z
N MET A 1 -13.14 -5.42 48.34
CA MET A 1 -13.44 -5.32 46.90
C MET A 1 -12.82 -4.04 46.36
N ALA A 2 -11.65 -4.14 45.73
CA ALA A 2 -10.88 -2.99 45.25
C ALA A 2 -10.43 -3.22 43.80
N LYS A 3 -10.95 -2.35 42.92
CA LYS A 3 -10.31 -1.71 41.77
C LYS A 3 -9.39 -2.55 40.85
N LYS A 4 -9.81 -2.56 39.57
CA LYS A 4 -9.09 -1.97 38.42
C LYS A 4 -7.81 -2.70 37.96
N SER A 5 -7.94 -3.44 36.87
CA SER A 5 -7.21 -3.14 35.62
C SER A 5 -7.60 -4.13 34.53
N GLU A 6 -8.66 -3.79 33.79
CA GLU A 6 -8.75 -4.15 32.38
C GLU A 6 -7.56 -3.50 31.68
N LYS A 7 -6.48 -4.26 31.47
CA LYS A 7 -5.43 -3.90 30.52
C LYS A 7 -5.83 -4.52 29.19
N SER A 8 -6.84 -3.91 28.57
CA SER A 8 -7.21 -4.18 27.18
C SER A 8 -5.97 -3.94 26.33
N ALA A 9 -5.54 -5.02 25.68
CA ALA A 9 -4.43 -5.03 24.76
C ALA A 9 -4.70 -4.01 23.65
N GLU A 10 -3.94 -2.92 23.64
CA GLU A 10 -3.75 -2.09 22.45
C GLU A 10 -2.94 -2.91 21.43
N SER A 11 -3.61 -3.86 20.78
CA SER A 11 -3.17 -4.38 19.49
C SER A 11 -3.56 -3.34 18.44
N GLY A 12 -2.84 -2.22 18.46
CA GLY A 12 -2.84 -1.26 17.36
C GLY A 12 -2.25 -1.95 16.15
N GLU A 13 -3.12 -2.54 15.34
CA GLU A 13 -2.83 -3.21 14.08
C GLU A 13 -2.24 -2.19 13.10
N LYS A 14 -0.93 -1.91 13.24
CA LYS A 14 -0.10 -1.49 12.12
C LYS A 14 -0.18 -2.65 11.13
N ARG A 15 -1.18 -2.62 10.25
CA ARG A 15 -1.40 -3.62 9.20
C ARG A 15 -0.04 -3.89 8.56
N SER A 16 0.56 -5.02 8.88
CA SER A 16 1.91 -5.37 8.45
C SER A 16 1.93 -5.26 6.94
N ILE A 17 2.67 -4.28 6.43
CA ILE A 17 2.75 -4.02 4.99
C ILE A 17 3.19 -5.34 4.35
N SER A 18 2.40 -5.82 3.37
CA SER A 18 2.69 -7.10 2.73
C SER A 18 4.07 -7.05 2.08
N GLN A 19 4.78 -8.17 2.04
CA GLN A 19 6.07 -8.27 1.35
C GLN A 19 5.98 -7.79 -0.10
N MET A 20 4.87 -8.07 -0.77
CA MET A 20 4.60 -7.58 -2.13
C MET A 20 4.40 -6.05 -2.18
N GLN A 21 3.78 -5.46 -1.16
CA GLN A 21 3.65 -4.01 -1.05
C GLN A 21 5.00 -3.34 -0.78
N MET A 22 5.85 -3.93 0.08
CA MET A 22 7.20 -3.43 0.31
C MET A 22 8.01 -3.39 -0.99
N VAL A 23 7.96 -4.47 -1.78
CA VAL A 23 8.62 -4.51 -3.10
C VAL A 23 8.02 -3.49 -4.06
N ARG A 24 6.70 -3.30 -4.07
CA ARG A 24 6.04 -2.31 -4.92
C ARG A 24 6.46 -0.88 -4.56
N LEU A 25 6.50 -0.54 -3.27
CA LEU A 25 6.94 0.76 -2.77
C LEU A 25 8.43 0.99 -3.06
N ALA A 26 9.26 -0.03 -2.87
CA ALA A 26 10.67 0.03 -3.21
C ALA A 26 10.90 0.26 -4.72
N MET A 27 10.13 -0.40 -5.60
CA MET A 27 10.15 -0.16 -7.05
C MET A 27 9.67 1.24 -7.42
N GLN A 28 8.71 1.81 -6.66
CA GLN A 28 8.24 3.17 -6.88
C GLN A 28 9.29 4.21 -6.47
N ALA A 29 10.05 3.96 -5.40
CA ALA A 29 11.09 4.85 -4.91
C ALA A 29 12.40 4.78 -5.72
N LYS A 30 12.87 3.58 -6.08
CA LYS A 30 14.13 3.36 -6.81
C LYS A 30 13.98 3.33 -8.34
N GLY A 31 12.76 3.12 -8.82
CA GLY A 31 12.45 3.02 -10.24
C GLY A 31 12.20 1.58 -10.72
N PRO A 32 11.53 1.43 -11.88
CA PRO A 32 11.07 0.13 -12.39
C PRO A 32 12.22 -0.82 -12.77
N ASP A 33 13.39 -0.28 -13.12
CA ASP A 33 14.55 -1.05 -13.57
C ASP A 33 15.57 -1.34 -12.45
N ALA A 34 15.31 -0.88 -11.22
CA ALA A 34 16.18 -1.10 -10.06
C ALA A 34 16.51 -2.59 -9.87
N LYS A 35 17.77 -2.89 -9.59
CA LYS A 35 18.22 -4.27 -9.43
C LYS A 35 17.63 -4.88 -8.16
N PRO A 36 17.35 -6.20 -8.12
CA PRO A 36 16.84 -6.86 -6.92
C PRO A 36 17.67 -6.62 -5.65
N GLY A 37 19.00 -6.47 -5.76
CA GLY A 37 19.87 -6.12 -4.63
C GLY A 37 19.64 -4.70 -4.09
N GLU A 38 19.44 -3.71 -4.97
CA GLU A 38 19.15 -2.32 -4.58
C GLU A 38 17.78 -2.20 -3.91
N LEU A 39 16.80 -2.98 -4.38
CA LEU A 39 15.49 -3.08 -3.75
C LEU A 39 15.58 -3.75 -2.39
N GLN A 40 16.44 -4.77 -2.24
CA GLN A 40 16.67 -5.44 -0.96
C GLN A 40 17.27 -4.49 0.08
N GLU A 41 18.30 -3.72 -0.28
CA GLU A 41 18.89 -2.70 0.58
C GLU A 41 17.85 -1.65 1.00
N TYR A 42 17.03 -1.19 0.06
CA TYR A 42 15.96 -0.23 0.37
C TYR A 42 14.94 -0.82 1.35
N ILE A 43 14.50 -2.06 1.15
CA ILE A 43 13.49 -2.68 2.02
C ILE A 43 14.06 -2.96 3.41
N LEU A 44 15.34 -3.30 3.50
CA LEU A 44 16.04 -3.47 4.78
C LEU A 44 16.12 -2.14 5.56
N ASN A 45 16.43 -1.05 4.87
CA ASN A 45 16.57 0.26 5.51
C ASN A 45 15.22 0.87 5.91
N GLU A 46 14.21 0.77 5.04
CA GLU A 46 12.91 1.46 5.22
C GLU A 46 11.93 0.63 6.06
N PHE A 47 11.85 -0.67 5.81
CA PHE A 47 10.87 -1.56 6.44
C PHE A 47 11.48 -2.51 7.47
N HIS A 48 12.81 -2.47 7.66
CA HIS A 48 13.55 -3.34 8.58
C HIS A 48 13.23 -4.82 8.38
N HIS A 49 12.98 -5.22 7.12
CA HIS A 49 12.59 -6.57 6.76
C HIS A 49 13.53 -7.12 5.68
N GLU A 50 14.13 -8.28 5.95
CA GLU A 50 14.99 -8.95 4.98
C GLU A 50 14.15 -9.80 4.04
N LEU A 51 14.16 -9.47 2.75
CA LEU A 51 13.57 -10.29 1.70
C LEU A 51 14.68 -10.90 0.84
N PRO A 52 14.64 -12.21 0.56
CA PRO A 52 15.61 -12.82 -0.34
C PRO A 52 15.42 -12.30 -1.77
N THR A 53 16.53 -12.11 -2.47
CA THR A 53 16.58 -11.52 -3.82
C THR A 53 15.69 -12.27 -4.82
N ASN A 54 15.57 -13.59 -4.69
CA ASN A 54 14.69 -14.44 -5.51
C ASN A 54 13.21 -14.07 -5.37
N LEU A 55 12.76 -13.75 -4.15
CA LEU A 55 11.38 -13.37 -3.86
C LEU A 55 11.08 -11.97 -4.41
N ILE A 56 12.03 -11.05 -4.26
CA ILE A 56 11.95 -9.70 -4.85
C ILE A 56 11.84 -9.78 -6.37
N SER A 57 12.63 -10.64 -7.02
CA SER A 57 12.57 -10.84 -8.47
C SER A 57 11.21 -11.38 -8.93
N ASN A 58 10.66 -12.36 -8.20
CA ASN A 58 9.33 -12.90 -8.48
C ASN A 58 8.24 -11.81 -8.32
N TYR A 59 8.20 -11.12 -7.19
CA TYR A 59 7.24 -10.03 -6.96
C TYR A 59 7.40 -8.90 -7.96
N LYS A 60 8.63 -8.51 -8.32
CA LYS A 60 8.90 -7.52 -9.37
C LYS A 60 8.29 -7.95 -10.71
N SER A 61 8.47 -9.20 -11.12
CA SER A 61 7.86 -9.76 -12.34
C SER A 61 6.33 -9.75 -12.26
N GLN A 62 5.76 -10.17 -11.13
CA GLN A 62 4.31 -10.13 -10.91
C GLN A 62 3.75 -8.70 -10.96
N ILE A 63 4.41 -7.74 -10.32
CA ILE A 63 4.02 -6.33 -10.32
C ILE A 63 4.09 -5.76 -11.74
N LYS A 64 5.17 -6.03 -12.49
CA LYS A 64 5.33 -5.57 -13.89
C LYS A 64 4.23 -6.12 -14.81
N ARG A 65 3.80 -7.37 -14.60
CA ARG A 65 2.67 -7.96 -15.33
C ARG A 65 1.33 -7.35 -14.93
N GLN A 66 1.12 -7.10 -13.64
CA GLN A 66 -0.12 -6.51 -13.13
C GLN A 66 -0.28 -5.04 -13.54
N SER A 67 0.82 -4.28 -13.63
CA SER A 67 0.78 -2.86 -14.04
C SER A 67 0.36 -2.65 -15.50
N GLY A 68 0.46 -3.68 -16.35
CA GLY A 68 0.15 -3.59 -17.78
C GLY A 68 -1.31 -3.89 -18.18
N GLY A 69 -2.16 -4.40 -17.28
CA GLY A 69 -3.51 -4.80 -17.70
C GLY A 69 -4.51 -5.25 -16.63
N GLY A 70 -4.22 -5.07 -15.34
CA GLY A 70 -5.15 -5.43 -14.26
C GLY A 70 -5.78 -4.20 -13.61
N ARG A 71 -7.10 -4.21 -13.40
CA ARG A 71 -7.83 -3.25 -12.54
C ARG A 71 -6.99 -2.91 -11.30
N ARG A 72 -6.51 -1.67 -11.21
CA ARG A 72 -5.80 -1.17 -10.05
C ARG A 72 -6.74 -1.23 -8.85
N GLN A 73 -6.38 -2.02 -7.84
CA GLN A 73 -7.05 -1.96 -6.54
C GLN A 73 -6.75 -0.56 -5.95
N PRO A 74 -7.77 0.22 -5.55
CA PRO A 74 -7.55 1.53 -4.96
C PRO A 74 -6.74 1.38 -3.67
N GLN A 75 -5.72 2.21 -3.50
CA GLN A 75 -4.95 2.22 -2.26
C GLN A 75 -5.78 2.83 -1.14
N ILE A 76 -5.42 2.53 0.12
CA ILE A 76 -6.12 3.08 1.29
C ILE A 76 -6.12 4.61 1.24
N GLU A 77 -5.04 5.22 0.78
CA GLU A 77 -4.90 6.66 0.62
C GLU A 77 -5.82 7.24 -0.48
N ASP A 78 -6.05 6.48 -1.56
CA ASP A 78 -7.03 6.85 -2.59
C ASP A 78 -8.44 6.86 -1.98
N LEU A 79 -8.76 5.89 -1.13
CA LEU A 79 -10.05 5.81 -0.44
C LEU A 79 -10.24 6.96 0.56
N GLU A 80 -9.18 7.39 1.26
CA GLU A 80 -9.23 8.56 2.14
C GLU A 80 -9.44 9.85 1.35
N THR A 81 -8.78 9.97 0.20
CA THR A 81 -8.95 11.11 -0.71
C THR A 81 -10.39 11.20 -1.20
N VAL A 82 -10.95 10.07 -1.67
CA VAL A 82 -12.36 10.00 -2.12
C VAL A 82 -13.31 10.31 -0.97
N ARG A 83 -13.06 9.78 0.24
CA ARG A 83 -13.86 10.09 1.43
C ARG A 83 -13.86 11.58 1.74
N ASN A 84 -12.71 12.26 1.64
CA ASN A 84 -12.60 13.69 1.86
C ASN A 84 -13.31 14.51 0.79
N LEU A 85 -13.28 14.08 -0.47
CA LEU A 85 -14.09 14.68 -1.53
C LEU A 85 -15.59 14.56 -1.25
N ILE A 86 -16.04 13.37 -0.86
CA ILE A 86 -17.45 13.12 -0.52
C ILE A 86 -17.89 14.00 0.66
N LYS A 87 -17.05 14.17 1.69
CA LYS A 87 -17.36 15.06 2.82
C LYS A 87 -17.53 16.53 2.42
N ARG A 88 -16.80 17.00 1.41
CA ARG A 88 -16.80 18.43 0.99
C ARG A 88 -17.88 18.75 -0.04
N LEU A 89 -18.12 17.83 -0.98
CA LEU A 89 -18.95 18.07 -2.16
C LEU A 89 -20.27 17.27 -2.14
N GLY A 90 -20.38 16.28 -1.26
CA GLY A 90 -21.47 15.31 -1.27
C GLY A 90 -21.23 14.17 -2.28
N ALA A 91 -21.78 12.99 -1.98
CA ALA A 91 -21.59 11.81 -2.82
C ALA A 91 -22.18 11.98 -4.24
N ASP A 92 -23.32 12.65 -4.36
CA ASP A 92 -24.00 12.85 -5.63
C ASP A 92 -23.18 13.71 -6.62
N GLN A 93 -22.48 14.74 -6.13
CA GLN A 93 -21.64 15.57 -7.00
C GLN A 93 -20.36 14.88 -7.41
N VAL A 94 -19.78 14.06 -6.53
CA VAL A 94 -18.65 13.21 -6.90
C VAL A 94 -19.06 12.22 -7.99
N LYS A 95 -20.25 11.61 -7.89
CA LYS A 95 -20.78 10.72 -8.93
C LYS A 95 -20.97 11.43 -10.26
N ARG A 96 -21.59 12.62 -10.28
CA ARG A 96 -21.77 13.41 -11.51
C ARG A 96 -20.45 13.77 -12.20
N LEU A 97 -19.41 14.07 -11.42
CA LEU A 97 -18.08 14.36 -11.99
C LEU A 97 -17.46 13.12 -12.65
N VAL A 98 -17.64 11.95 -12.04
CA VAL A 98 -17.20 10.68 -12.64
C VAL A 98 -17.97 10.40 -13.92
N ASP A 99 -19.29 10.59 -13.92
CA ASP A 99 -20.15 10.35 -15.10
C ASP A 99 -19.82 11.26 -16.29
N VAL A 100 -19.21 12.44 -16.07
CA VAL A 100 -18.76 13.36 -17.14
C VAL A 100 -17.38 12.96 -17.69
N LEU A 101 -16.55 12.27 -16.90
CA LEU A 101 -15.19 11.87 -17.26
C LEU A 101 -15.09 10.43 -17.80
N ALA A 102 -16.15 9.63 -17.62
CA ALA A 102 -16.26 8.25 -18.08
C ALA A 102 -16.75 8.16 -19.53
#